data_AF-A0A661GNG4-F1
#
_entry.id   AF-A0A661GNG4-F1
#
_cell.length_a   1.000
_cell.length_b   1.000
_cell.length_c   1.000
_cell.angle_alpha   90.00
_cell.angle_beta   90.00
_cell.angle_gamma   90.00
#
_symmetry.space_group_name_H-M   'P 1'
#
loop_
_entity.id
_entity.type
_entity.pdbx_description
1 polymer ?
#
loop_
_entity_poly.entity_id
_entity_poly.type
_entity_poly.pdbx_seq_one_letter_code
_entity_poly.pdbx_strand_id
1 'polypeptide(L)' 'GSTIGPITASEIGVPTLDVGVPTFAMHSIRELAGSDDAWSLFKVLRTLYEQTEAVCV' A
#
# COMPACT_ATOMS: atom_id res chain seq x y z
N GLY A 1 9.47 -12.25 3.08
CA GLY A 1 9.92 -10.85 3.20
C GLY A 1 9.13 -10.21 4.31
N SER A 2 9.80 -9.45 5.17
CA SER A 2 9.12 -8.54 6.10
C SER A 2 8.94 -7.18 5.43
N THR A 3 7.99 -6.40 5.92
CA THR A 3 7.76 -5.01 5.54
C THR A 3 7.96 -4.11 6.75
N ILE A 4 7.89 -2.79 6.57
CA ILE A 4 8.05 -1.82 7.66
C ILE A 4 6.79 -1.65 8.51
N GLY A 5 5.59 -2.03 8.00
CA GLY A 5 4.31 -1.75 8.66
C GLY A 5 4.23 -2.20 10.12
N PRO A 6 4.66 -3.42 10.49
CA PRO A 6 4.67 -3.85 11.89
C PRO A 6 5.57 -3.00 12.79
N ILE A 7 6.75 -2.58 12.29
CA ILE A 7 7.67 -1.73 13.04
C ILE A 7 7.07 -0.32 13.17
N THR A 8 6.53 0.24 12.08
CA THR A 8 5.87 1.54 12.09
C THR A 8 4.68 1.58 13.04
N ALA A 9 3.83 0.54 13.09
CA ALA A 9 2.74 0.45 14.05
C ALA A 9 3.24 0.44 15.50
N SER A 10 4.30 -0.32 15.77
CA SER A 10 4.83 -0.48 17.13
C SER A 10 5.50 0.80 17.65
N GLU A 11 6.24 1.50 16.79
CA GLU A 11 7.00 2.70 17.17
C GLU A 11 6.13 3.96 17.25
N ILE A 12 5.15 4.11 16.35
CA ILE A 12 4.29 5.31 16.29
C ILE A 12 2.99 5.13 17.09
N GLY A 13 2.54 3.89 17.30
CA GLY A 13 1.29 3.59 18.00
C GLY A 13 0.03 3.84 17.17
N VAL A 14 0.15 3.97 15.85
CA VAL A 14 -0.96 4.15 14.91
C VAL A 14 -1.21 2.82 14.18
N PRO A 15 -2.46 2.35 14.03
CA PRO A 15 -2.76 1.17 13.24
C PRO A 15 -2.23 1.31 11.80
N THR A 16 -1.45 0.34 11.34
CA THR A 16 -0.89 0.33 9.98
C THR A 16 -1.50 -0.79 9.14
N LEU A 17 -1.61 -0.53 7.84
CA LEU A 17 -2.01 -1.50 6.84
C LEU A 17 -1.02 -1.40 5.67
N ASP A 18 -0.28 -2.48 5.43
CA ASP A 18 0.63 -2.56 4.28
C ASP A 18 -0.12 -3.03 3.03
N VAL A 19 -0.05 -2.25 1.96
CA VAL A 19 -0.63 -2.56 0.64
C VAL A 19 0.38 -2.28 -0.47
N GLY A 20 0.25 -2.96 -1.61
CA GLY A 20 1.15 -2.79 -2.74
C GLY A 20 0.58 -3.35 -4.04
N VAL A 21 1.30 -3.12 -5.14
CA VAL A 21 0.99 -3.70 -6.45
C VAL A 21 1.45 -5.16 -6.49
N PRO A 22 0.62 -6.11 -6.98
CA PRO A 22 1.08 -7.47 -7.19
C PRO A 22 2.15 -7.52 -8.28
N THR A 23 3.25 -8.23 -8.02
CA THR A 23 4.33 -8.45 -8.98
C THR A 23 4.67 -9.92 -9.13
N PHE A 24 5.18 -10.30 -10.30
CA PHE A 24 5.82 -11.58 -10.54
C PHE A 24 7.35 -11.44 -10.48
N ALA A 25 7.98 -12.50 -9.95
CA ALA A 25 9.43 -12.62 -9.83
C ALA A 25 10.08 -11.49 -9.00
N MET A 26 9.47 -11.11 -7.88
CA MET A 26 10.05 -10.18 -6.91
C MET A 26 11.48 -10.62 -6.54
N HIS A 27 12.44 -9.70 -6.60
CA HIS A 27 13.89 -9.91 -6.48
C HIS A 27 14.62 -10.47 -7.72
N SER A 28 13.97 -10.51 -8.89
CA SER A 28 14.62 -10.80 -10.18
C SER A 28 15.36 -9.57 -10.73
N ILE A 29 16.30 -9.78 -11.66
CA ILE A 29 16.86 -8.70 -12.50
C ILE A 29 15.78 -8.01 -13.35
N ARG A 30 14.69 -8.71 -13.62
CA ARG A 30 13.51 -8.20 -14.33
C ARG A 30 12.24 -8.71 -13.69
N GLU A 31 11.47 -7.78 -13.13
CA GLU A 31 10.15 -8.02 -12.54
C GLU A 31 9.03 -7.70 -13.54
N LEU A 32 7.81 -8.17 -13.26
CA LEU A 32 6.61 -7.92 -14.07
C LEU A 32 5.45 -7.56 -13.14
N ALA A 33 4.59 -6.64 -13.58
CA ALA A 33 3.32 -6.30 -12.94
C ALA A 33 2.24 -6.14 -14.01
N GLY A 34 0.96 -6.19 -13.62
CA GLY A 34 -0.14 -5.88 -14.53
C GLY A 34 -0.10 -4.40 -14.93
N SER A 35 -0.49 -4.11 -16.18
CA SER A 35 -0.48 -2.74 -16.71
C SER A 35 -1.36 -1.78 -15.92
N ASP A 36 -2.43 -2.31 -15.31
CA ASP A 36 -3.47 -1.51 -14.65
C ASP A 36 -3.33 -1.51 -13.12
N ASP A 37 -2.40 -2.29 -12.56
CA ASP A 37 -2.31 -2.51 -11.12
C ASP A 37 -1.86 -1.24 -10.39
N ALA A 38 -0.91 -0.50 -10.97
CA ALA A 38 -0.46 0.78 -10.42
C ALA A 38 -1.59 1.83 -10.39
N TRP A 39 -2.42 1.87 -11.45
CA TRP A 39 -3.58 2.76 -11.50
C TRP A 39 -4.67 2.34 -10.50
N SER A 40 -4.83 1.03 -10.30
CA SER A 40 -5.77 0.51 -9.31
C SER A 40 -5.35 0.85 -7.89
N LEU A 41 -4.06 0.71 -7.56
CA LEU A 41 -3.52 1.14 -6.26
C LEU A 41 -3.70 2.66 -6.06
N PHE A 42 -3.46 3.47 -7.10
CA PHE A 42 -3.72 4.91 -7.05
C PHE A 42 -5.18 5.22 -6.68
N LYS A 43 -6.15 4.55 -7.30
CA LYS A 43 -7.58 4.77 -6.98
C LYS A 43 -7.88 4.45 -5.53
N VAL A 44 -7.36 3.33 -5.00
CA VAL A 44 -7.55 2.92 -3.60
C VAL A 44 -6.98 3.98 -2.64
N LEU A 45 -5.73 4.40 -2.86
CA LEU A 45 -5.09 5.39 -2.00
C LEU A 45 -5.79 6.76 -2.09
N ARG A 46 -6.21 7.17 -3.28
CA ARG A 46 -7.00 8.41 -3.46
C ARG A 46 -8.29 8.35 -2.65
N THR A 47 -9.04 7.26 -2.78
CA THR A 47 -10.29 7.08 -2.02
C THR A 47 -10.05 7.07 -0.51
N LEU A 48 -8.95 6.48 -0.04
CA LEU A 48 -8.58 6.53 1.38
C LEU A 48 -8.42 7.97 1.88
N TYR A 49 -7.65 8.81 1.17
CA TYR A 49 -7.45 10.20 1.57
C TYR A 49 -8.74 11.04 1.45
N GLU A 50 -9.54 10.83 0.40
CA GLU A 50 -10.83 11.52 0.21
C GLU A 50 -11.86 11.12 1.28
N GLN A 51 -11.89 9.85 1.71
CA GLN A 51 -12.81 9.37 2.75
C GLN A 51 -12.35 9.73 4.17
N THR A 52 -11.05 9.91 4.40
CA THR A 52 -10.54 10.29 5.72
C THR A 52 -11.04 11.68 6.12
N GLU A 53 -11.23 12.60 5.17
CA GLU A 53 -11.89 13.91 5.40
C GLU A 53 -13.37 13.78 5.81
N ALA A 54 -14.04 12.69 5.42
CA ALA A 54 -15.44 12.44 5.77
C ALA A 54 -15.63 11.66 7.08
N VAL A 55 -14.58 10.99 7.57
CA VAL A 55 -14.59 10.22 8.83
C VAL A 55 -14.07 11.06 10.02
N CYS A 56 -13.47 12.22 9.75
CA CYS A 56 -13.15 13.25 10.74
C CYS A 56 -14.35 14.19 11.02
N VAL A 57 -15.50 13.63 11.41
CA VAL A 57 -16.54 14.28 12.24
C VAL A 57 -17.33 13.25 13.04
#